data_AF-A0A1I0NH17-F1
#
_entry.id   AF-A0A1I0NH17-F1
#
_cell.length_a   1.000
_cell.length_b   1.000
_cell.length_c   1.000
_cell.angle_alpha   90.00
_cell.angle_beta   90.00
_cell.angle_gamma   90.00
#
_symmetry.space_group_name_H-M   'P 1'
#
loop_
_entity.id
_entity.type
_entity.pdbx_description
1 polymer ?
#
loop_
_entity_poly.entity_id
_entity_poly.type
_entity_poly.pdbx_seq_one_letter_code
_entity_poly.pdbx_strand_id
1 'polypeptide(L)'
;MIEVVSTVIAGLYVVQGSLGIAEQRVYTDAQRARAPLLTTVNPAVAVLAVGIGVVGAVWIRLRGLPSPWYFTALNCGLALTLFVQIWLYREIGVSHSPLFDRVSAHLN
;
A
#
# COMPACT_ATOMS: atom_id res chain seq x y z
N MET A 1 13.64 16.79 -11.57
CA MET A 1 14.04 15.49 -11.00
C MET A 1 13.13 15.07 -9.85
N ILE A 2 12.98 15.87 -8.79
CA ILE A 2 12.13 15.51 -7.63
C ILE A 2 10.67 15.23 -8.02
N GLU A 3 10.08 16.01 -8.93
CA GLU A 3 8.70 15.78 -9.41
C GLU A 3 8.49 14.40 -10.03
N VAL A 4 9.46 13.93 -10.82
CA VAL A 4 9.43 12.61 -11.44
C VAL A 4 9.47 11.54 -10.35
N VAL A 5 10.39 11.68 -9.37
CA VAL A 5 10.49 10.73 -8.26
C VAL A 5 9.22 10.74 -7.40
N SER A 6 8.66 11.91 -7.09
CA SER A 6 7.39 12.03 -6.35
C SER A 6 6.23 11.39 -7.11
N THR A 7 6.20 11.51 -8.44
CA THR A 7 5.18 10.85 -9.29
C THR A 7 5.34 9.33 -9.25
N VAL A 8 6.58 8.83 -9.28
CA VAL A 8 6.87 7.40 -9.14
C VAL A 8 6.41 6.90 -7.75
N ILE A 9 6.73 7.62 -6.68
CA ILE A 9 6.28 7.25 -5.32
C ILE A 9 4.76 7.26 -5.23
N ALA A 10 4.08 8.24 -5.82
CA ALA A 10 2.63 8.27 -5.90
C ALA A 10 2.08 7.04 -6.64
N GLY A 11 2.74 6.58 -7.70
CA GLY A 11 2.44 5.31 -8.35
C GLY A 11 2.62 4.09 -7.44
N LEU A 12 3.70 4.04 -6.66
CA LEU A 12 3.93 2.97 -5.68
C LEU A 12 2.83 2.90 -4.62
N TYR A 13 2.34 4.04 -4.16
CA TYR A 13 1.19 4.14 -3.27
C TYR A 13 -0.07 3.48 -3.85
N VAL A 14 -0.34 3.71 -5.14
CA VAL A 14 -1.47 3.08 -5.83
C VAL A 14 -1.28 1.57 -5.91
N VAL A 15 -0.09 1.10 -6.32
CA VAL A 15 0.20 -0.34 -6.41
C VAL A 15 0.08 -1.00 -5.05
N GLN A 16 0.69 -0.43 -4.02
CA GLN A 16 0.68 -0.98 -2.67
C GLN A 16 -0.74 -0.99 -2.07
N GLY A 17 -1.50 0.10 -2.22
CA GLY A 17 -2.88 0.16 -1.75
C GLY A 17 -3.78 -0.84 -2.48
N SER A 18 -3.59 -1.00 -3.79
CA SER A 18 -4.32 -2.02 -4.57
C SER A 18 -4.01 -3.43 -4.09
N LEU A 19 -2.74 -3.70 -3.81
CA LEU A 19 -2.27 -4.99 -3.32
C LEU A 19 -2.85 -5.31 -1.94
N GLY A 20 -2.83 -4.35 -1.00
CA GLY A 20 -3.43 -4.51 0.32
C GLY A 20 -4.94 -4.78 0.29
N ILE A 21 -5.68 -4.15 -0.64
CA ILE A 21 -7.10 -4.42 -0.86
C ILE A 21 -7.31 -5.83 -1.44
N ALA A 22 -6.49 -6.23 -2.40
CA ALA A 22 -6.61 -7.53 -3.05
C ALA A 22 -6.29 -8.68 -2.08
N GLU A 23 -5.27 -8.54 -1.23
CA GLU A 23 -4.88 -9.54 -0.24
C GLU A 23 -5.95 -9.81 0.81
N GLN A 24 -6.68 -8.78 1.22
CA GLN A 24 -7.78 -8.96 2.17
C GLN A 24 -8.85 -9.92 1.68
N ARG A 25 -9.08 -9.99 0.37
CA ARG A 25 -10.04 -10.93 -0.24
C ARG A 25 -9.54 -12.38 -0.18
N VAL A 26 -8.25 -12.57 0.04
CA VAL A 26 -7.59 -13.88 0.09
C VAL A 26 -7.45 -14.41 1.53
N TYR A 27 -7.41 -13.54 2.53
CA TYR A 27 -7.28 -13.96 3.93
C TYR A 27 -8.46 -14.81 4.40
N THR A 28 -8.14 -15.90 5.10
CA THR A 28 -9.12 -16.80 5.72
C THR A 28 -9.64 -16.21 7.04
N ASP A 29 -10.81 -16.68 7.49
CA ASP A 29 -11.39 -16.20 8.75
C ASP A 29 -10.50 -16.53 9.96
N ALA A 30 -9.78 -17.65 9.93
CA ALA A 30 -8.80 -18.00 10.94
C ALA A 30 -7.61 -17.03 10.98
N GLN A 31 -7.15 -16.54 9.82
CA GLN A 31 -6.10 -15.51 9.75
C GLN A 31 -6.61 -14.16 10.22
N ARG A 32 -7.86 -13.80 9.87
CA ARG A 32 -8.47 -12.54 10.32
C ARG A 32 -8.67 -12.50 11.84
N ALA A 33 -9.06 -13.62 12.43
CA ALA A 33 -9.27 -13.75 13.88
C ALA A 33 -7.99 -13.56 14.71
N ARG A 34 -6.80 -13.81 14.15
CA ARG A 34 -5.52 -13.57 14.84
C ARG A 34 -5.23 -12.09 15.07
N ALA A 35 -5.71 -11.22 14.17
CA ALA A 35 -5.40 -9.80 14.19
C ALA A 35 -6.63 -8.94 13.80
N PRO A 36 -7.70 -8.91 14.62
CA PRO A 36 -8.97 -8.29 14.23
C PRO A 36 -8.86 -6.77 13.99
N LEU A 37 -8.04 -6.07 14.79
CA LEU A 37 -7.81 -4.64 14.61
C LEU A 37 -7.03 -4.35 13.32
N LEU A 38 -5.93 -5.07 13.08
CA LEU A 38 -5.10 -4.85 11.89
C LEU A 38 -5.84 -5.23 10.61
N THR A 39 -6.63 -6.30 10.63
CA THR A 39 -7.45 -6.70 9.47
C THR A 39 -8.57 -5.72 9.17
N THR A 40 -9.03 -4.93 10.16
CA THR A 40 -10.02 -3.87 9.98
C THR A 40 -9.39 -2.53 9.56
N VAL A 41 -8.18 -2.22 10.04
CA VAL A 41 -7.49 -0.94 9.74
C VAL A 41 -6.73 -0.99 8.41
N ASN A 42 -6.12 -2.12 8.06
CA ASN A 42 -5.39 -2.30 6.80
C ASN A 42 -6.18 -1.93 5.52
N PRO A 43 -7.48 -2.26 5.33
CA PRO A 43 -8.24 -1.81 4.16
C PRO A 43 -8.31 -0.29 4.09
N ALA A 44 -8.59 0.35 5.22
CA ALA A 44 -8.74 1.79 5.28
C ALA A 44 -7.42 2.47 4.93
N VAL A 45 -6.30 1.96 5.47
CA VAL A 45 -4.95 2.40 5.12
C VAL A 45 -4.65 2.18 3.64
N ALA A 46 -5.02 1.03 3.08
CA ALA A 46 -4.82 0.71 1.68
C ALA A 46 -5.64 1.62 0.74
N VAL A 47 -6.89 1.92 1.07
CA VAL A 47 -7.75 2.87 0.33
C VAL A 47 -7.17 4.29 0.40
N LEU A 48 -6.74 4.72 1.59
CA LEU A 48 -6.07 6.02 1.74
C LEU A 48 -4.78 6.08 0.91
N ALA A 49 -4.00 4.99 0.88
CA ALA A 49 -2.80 4.90 0.07
C ALA A 49 -3.10 5.09 -1.43
N VAL A 50 -4.12 4.40 -1.96
CA VAL A 50 -4.57 4.60 -3.35
C VAL A 50 -5.01 6.06 -3.57
N GLY A 51 -5.83 6.61 -2.67
CA GLY A 51 -6.31 7.99 -2.77
C GLY A 51 -5.17 9.01 -2.80
N ILE A 52 -4.21 8.90 -1.89
CA ILE A 52 -3.02 9.77 -1.82
C ILE A 52 -2.20 9.65 -3.11
N GLY A 53 -1.98 8.42 -3.60
CA GLY A 53 -1.24 8.17 -4.82
C GLY A 53 -1.91 8.79 -6.06
N VAL A 54 -3.21 8.57 -6.25
CA VAL A 54 -3.95 9.11 -7.40
C VAL A 54 -4.03 10.64 -7.34
N VAL A 55 -4.50 11.19 -6.22
CA VAL A 55 -4.64 12.63 -6.05
C VAL A 55 -3.29 13.33 -6.14
N GLY A 56 -2.25 12.73 -5.54
CA GLY A 56 -0.88 13.24 -5.61
C GLY A 56 -0.32 13.27 -7.02
N ALA A 57 -0.45 12.18 -7.77
CA ALA A 57 0.01 12.11 -9.15
C ALA A 57 -0.71 13.10 -10.06
N VAL A 58 -2.04 13.21 -9.93
CA VAL A 58 -2.85 14.17 -10.68
C VAL A 58 -2.44 15.61 -10.33
N TRP A 59 -2.24 15.91 -9.05
CA TRP A 59 -1.82 17.24 -8.61
C TRP A 59 -0.45 17.61 -9.16
N ILE A 60 0.56 16.75 -9.01
CA ILE A 60 1.91 16.99 -9.53
C ILE A 60 1.84 17.25 -11.04
N ARG A 61 1.04 16.47 -11.76
CA ARG A 61 0.93 16.62 -13.22
C ARG A 61 0.26 17.93 -13.63
N LEU A 62 -0.70 18.43 -12.87
CA LEU A 62 -1.45 19.65 -13.22
C LEU A 62 -0.82 20.94 -12.67
N ARG A 63 -0.17 20.88 -11.50
CA ARG A 63 0.25 22.06 -10.72
C ARG A 63 1.72 22.01 -10.26
N GLY A 64 2.44 20.92 -10.54
CA GLY A 64 3.79 20.69 -10.02
C GLY A 64 3.81 20.29 -8.54
N LEU A 65 4.99 20.32 -7.93
CA LEU A 65 5.17 19.99 -6.50
C LEU A 65 4.40 20.98 -5.60
N PRO A 66 3.48 20.49 -4.74
CA PRO A 66 2.72 21.37 -3.86
C PRO A 66 3.59 22.02 -2.76
N SER A 67 4.64 21.32 -2.31
CA SER A 67 5.62 21.86 -1.37
C SER A 67 6.95 21.10 -1.45
N PRO A 68 8.07 21.68 -0.96
CA PRO A 68 9.33 20.96 -0.83
C PRO A 68 9.25 19.76 0.11
N TRP A 69 8.38 19.84 1.13
CA TRP A 69 8.16 18.78 2.11
C TRP A 69 7.29 17.63 1.59
N TYR A 70 6.62 17.81 0.44
CA TYR A 70 5.72 16.82 -0.12
C TYR A 70 6.43 15.51 -0.43
N PHE A 71 7.67 15.58 -0.95
CA PHE A 71 8.50 14.41 -1.18
C PHE A 71 8.77 13.64 0.11
N THR A 72 9.17 14.34 1.19
CA THR A 72 9.44 13.72 2.49
C THR A 72 8.17 13.09 3.07
N ALA A 73 7.04 13.79 3.00
CA ALA A 73 5.75 13.30 3.49
C ALA A 73 5.32 12.01 2.78
N LEU A 74 5.47 11.94 1.45
CA LEU A 74 5.20 10.73 0.68
C LEU A 74 6.10 9.56 1.12
N ASN A 75 7.40 9.79 1.31
CA ASN A 75 8.30 8.72 1.76
C ASN A 75 7.94 8.23 3.17
N CYS A 76 7.67 9.14 4.10
CA CYS A 76 7.27 8.79 5.47
C CYS A 76 5.97 7.98 5.48
N GLY A 77 4.97 8.38 4.70
CA GLY A 77 3.72 7.62 4.64
C GLY A 77 3.88 6.28 3.93
N LEU A 78 4.74 6.18 2.90
CA LEU A 78 5.03 4.90 2.25
C LEU A 78 5.70 3.94 3.24
N ALA A 79 6.69 4.41 3.99
CA ALA A 79 7.32 3.63 5.05
C ALA A 79 6.30 3.18 6.11
N LEU A 80 5.37 4.06 6.51
CA LEU A 80 4.31 3.72 7.48
C LEU A 80 3.37 2.64 6.94
N THR A 81 2.91 2.77 5.69
CA THR A 81 2.03 1.76 5.07
C THR A 81 2.72 0.41 4.93
N LEU A 82 4.00 0.39 4.55
CA LEU A 82 4.81 -0.83 4.52
C LEU A 82 4.96 -1.44 5.90
N PHE A 83 5.22 -0.62 6.92
CA PHE A 83 5.33 -1.08 8.31
C PHE A 83 4.03 -1.73 8.81
N VAL A 84 2.88 -1.11 8.54
CA VAL A 84 1.56 -1.68 8.89
C VAL A 84 1.35 -3.02 8.20
N GLN A 85 1.72 -3.14 6.92
CA GLN A 85 1.56 -4.37 6.15
C GLN A 85 2.49 -5.49 6.64
N ILE A 86 3.76 -5.18 6.92
CA ILE A 86 4.71 -6.13 7.51
C ILE A 86 4.24 -6.59 8.88
N TRP A 87 3.72 -5.67 9.70
CA TRP A 87 3.21 -6.01 11.01
C TRP A 87 1.98 -6.92 10.91
N LEU A 88 1.06 -6.63 9.99
CA LEU A 88 -0.09 -7.48 9.70
C LEU A 88 0.36 -8.89 9.31
N TYR A 89 1.31 -9.03 8.37
CA TYR A 89 1.83 -10.32 7.92
C TYR A 89 2.40 -11.16 9.07
N ARG A 90 3.19 -10.53 9.95
CA ARG A 90 3.73 -11.20 11.13
C ARG A 90 2.62 -11.70 12.05
N GLU A 91 1.57 -10.90 12.26
CA GLU A 91 0.49 -11.25 13.18
C GLU A 91 -0.42 -12.36 12.63
N ILE A 92 -0.70 -12.34 11.33
CA ILE A 92 -1.50 -13.39 10.68
C ILE A 92 -0.68 -14.66 10.39
N GLY A 93 0.64 -14.61 10.57
CA GLY A 93 1.55 -15.74 10.39
C GLY A 93 1.86 -16.04 8.92
N VAL A 94 1.93 -15.02 8.08
CA VAL A 94 2.21 -15.11 6.65
C VAL A 94 3.58 -14.49 6.36
N SER A 95 4.44 -15.22 5.64
CA SER A 95 5.84 -14.80 5.38
C SER A 95 5.98 -13.85 4.19
N HIS A 96 5.09 -13.96 3.21
CA HIS A 96 5.10 -13.20 1.96
C HIS A 96 3.67 -13.00 1.44
N SER A 97 3.48 -12.07 0.50
CA SER A 97 2.16 -11.79 -0.08
C SER A 97 1.51 -13.07 -0.65
N PRO A 98 0.29 -13.44 -0.25
CA PRO A 98 -0.40 -14.62 -0.78
C PRO A 98 -0.81 -14.46 -2.25
N LEU A 99 -0.77 -13.23 -2.79
CA LEU A 99 -0.99 -13.00 -4.22
C LEU A 99 0.20 -13.47 -5.06
N PHE A 100 1.42 -13.43 -4.52
CA PHE A 100 2.59 -13.97 -5.21
C PHE A 100 2.44 -15.47 -5.48
N ASP A 101 1.90 -16.23 -4.52
CA ASP A 101 1.64 -17.66 -4.70
C ASP A 101 0.57 -17.94 -5.77
N ARG A 102 -0.46 -17.09 -5.86
CA ARG A 102 -1.48 -17.22 -6.90
C ARG A 102 -0.97 -16.87 -8.29
N VAL A 103 -0.14 -15.84 -8.40
CA VAL A 103 0.45 -15.41 -9.67
C VAL A 103 1.49 -16.42 -10.13
N SER A 104 2.36 -16.91 -9.23
CA SER A 104 3.33 -17.94 -9.57
C SER A 104 2.67 -19.24 -10.03
N ALA A 105 1.54 -19.62 -9.41
CA ALA A 105 0.75 -20.77 -9.83
C ALA A 105 0.06 -20.60 -11.20
N HIS A 106 -0.18 -19.36 -11.67
CA HIS A 106 -0.77 -19.11 -13.00
C HIS A 106 0.29 -18.94 -14.11
N LEU A 107 1.54 -18.68 -13.75
CA LEU A 107 2.65 -18.49 -14.69
C LEU A 107 3.43 -19.78 -14.97
N ASN A 108 3.22 -20.83 -14.16
CA ASN A 108 3.69 -22.20 -14.39
C ASN A 108 2.64 -23.02 -15.13
#